data_AF-A0A2A2GX99-F1
#
_entry.id   AF-A0A2A2GX99-F1
#
_cell.length_a   1.000
_cell.length_b   1.000
_cell.length_c   1.000
_cell.angle_alpha   90.00
_cell.angle_beta   90.00
_cell.angle_gamma   90.00
#
_symmetry.space_group_name_H-M   'P 1'
#
loop_
_entity.id
_entity.type
_entity.pdbx_description
1 polymer ?
#
loop_
_entity_poly.entity_id
_entity_poly.type
_entity_poly.pdbx_seq_one_letter_code
_entity_poly.pdbx_strand_id
1 'polypeptide(L)'
;MPEIFLQSYLRILKMAKGDFSTVVKQKNNNIDKFINDAKVDGYDSFESSNERRGKYMVDKNTGKKILLGGKVLEVPLNASEFELLKKAAKNSGLPVATYVRSNALLSAKKLLNID
;
A
#
# COMPACT_ATOMS: atom_id res chain seq x y z
N MET A 1 -28.34 -44.57 -7.84
CA MET A 1 -26.91 -44.21 -7.67
C MET A 1 -26.73 -42.87 -6.91
N PRO A 2 -27.13 -42.73 -5.62
CA PRO A 2 -26.90 -41.50 -4.83
C PRO A 2 -25.79 -41.63 -3.75
N GLU A 3 -25.35 -42.85 -3.43
CA GLU A 3 -24.49 -43.13 -2.26
C GLU A 3 -23.04 -42.66 -2.44
N ILE A 4 -22.53 -42.64 -3.67
CA ILE A 4 -21.15 -42.24 -3.98
C ILE A 4 -20.95 -40.74 -3.70
N PHE A 5 -21.98 -39.93 -3.94
CA PHE A 5 -21.93 -38.49 -3.73
C PHE A 5 -21.89 -38.14 -2.23
N LEU A 6 -22.70 -38.82 -1.43
CA LEU A 6 -22.73 -38.69 0.03
C LEU A 6 -21.39 -39.06 0.68
N GLN A 7 -20.74 -40.13 0.22
CA GLN A 7 -19.44 -40.53 0.76
C GLN A 7 -18.32 -39.53 0.43
N SER A 8 -18.33 -38.95 -0.77
CA SER A 8 -17.36 -37.91 -1.15
C SER A 8 -17.51 -36.62 -0.32
N TYR A 9 -18.75 -36.22 -0.05
CA TYR A 9 -19.07 -35.02 0.73
C TYR A 9 -18.65 -35.16 2.20
N LEU A 10 -18.86 -36.34 2.80
CA LEU A 10 -18.42 -36.65 4.15
C LEU A 10 -16.89 -36.68 4.29
N ARG A 11 -16.17 -37.05 3.23
CA ARG A 11 -14.70 -37.09 3.21
C ARG A 11 -14.10 -35.67 3.20
N ILE A 12 -14.70 -34.75 2.44
CA ILE A 12 -14.27 -33.34 2.36
C ILE A 12 -14.48 -32.64 3.72
N LEU A 13 -15.61 -32.89 4.39
CA LEU A 13 -15.88 -32.33 5.73
C LEU A 13 -14.90 -32.82 6.80
N LYS A 14 -14.36 -34.04 6.66
CA LYS A 14 -13.34 -34.58 7.57
C LYS A 14 -11.98 -33.89 7.43
N MET A 15 -11.63 -33.40 6.24
CA MET A 15 -10.37 -32.67 5.99
C MET A 15 -10.44 -31.18 6.38
N ALA A 16 -11.64 -30.61 6.52
CA ALA A 16 -11.83 -29.19 6.88
C ALA A 16 -11.62 -28.88 8.38
N LYS A 17 -11.51 -29.90 9.24
CA LYS A 17 -11.07 -29.72 10.63
C LYS A 17 -9.54 -29.77 10.67
N GLY A 18 -8.93 -28.64 10.30
CA GLY A 18 -7.49 -28.47 10.19
C GLY A 18 -6.73 -28.83 11.47
N ASP A 19 -5.50 -29.30 11.26
CA ASP A 19 -4.50 -29.79 12.22
C ASP A 19 -4.00 -28.77 13.28
N PHE A 20 -4.79 -27.73 13.58
CA PHE A 20 -4.42 -26.67 14.51
C PHE A 20 -5.17 -26.74 15.85
N SER A 21 -6.06 -27.71 16.05
CA SER A 21 -6.79 -27.88 17.32
C SER A 21 -5.91 -28.35 18.49
N THR A 22 -4.65 -28.73 18.24
CA THR A 22 -3.70 -29.23 19.25
C THR A 22 -2.65 -28.20 19.67
N VAL A 23 -2.65 -26.98 19.13
CA VAL A 23 -1.75 -25.91 19.60
C VAL A 23 -2.30 -25.33 20.90
N VAL A 24 -2.14 -26.09 21.98
CA VAL A 24 -2.36 -25.61 23.35
C VAL A 24 -1.32 -24.51 23.59
N LYS A 25 -1.79 -23.27 23.79
CA LYS A 25 -0.93 -22.14 24.20
C LYS A 25 -0.26 -22.49 25.53
N GLN A 26 0.98 -22.97 25.50
CA GLN A 26 1.81 -23.07 26.70
C GLN A 26 2.07 -21.66 27.19
N LYS A 27 1.43 -21.31 28.31
CA LYS A 27 1.56 -20.01 28.97
C LYS A 27 2.93 -19.99 29.66
N ASN A 28 3.97 -19.66 28.90
CA ASN A 28 5.32 -19.55 29.43
C ASN A 28 5.43 -18.26 30.25
N ASN A 29 5.58 -18.39 31.57
CA ASN A 29 5.77 -17.27 32.51
C ASN A 29 7.01 -16.40 32.23
N ASN A 30 7.86 -16.80 31.28
CA ASN A 30 9.06 -16.06 30.87
C ASN A 30 8.78 -14.96 29.83
N ILE A 31 7.59 -14.94 29.21
CA ILE A 31 7.22 -13.92 28.23
C ILE A 31 7.09 -12.55 28.91
N ASP A 32 6.48 -12.49 30.10
CA ASP A 32 6.29 -11.23 30.82
C ASP A 32 7.63 -10.61 31.25
N LYS A 33 8.62 -11.47 31.56
CA LYS A 33 9.98 -11.04 31.88
C LYS A 33 10.71 -10.53 30.63
N PHE A 34 10.59 -11.22 29.50
CA PHE A 34 11.10 -10.75 28.20
C PHE A 34 10.48 -9.41 27.77
N ILE A 35 9.17 -9.24 27.97
CA ILE A 35 8.46 -7.99 27.65
C ILE A 35 8.94 -6.85 28.53
N ASN A 36 9.14 -7.09 29.83
CA ASN A 36 9.60 -6.05 30.74
C ASN A 36 11.08 -5.71 30.56
N ASP A 37 11.94 -6.67 30.24
CA ASP A 37 13.35 -6.42 29.89
C ASP A 37 13.48 -5.70 28.53
N ALA A 38 12.54 -5.92 27.60
CA ALA A 38 12.52 -5.27 26.29
C ALA A 38 11.87 -3.86 26.31
N LYS A 39 11.21 -3.47 27.40
CA LYS A 39 10.74 -2.09 27.59
C LYS A 39 11.94 -1.25 27.98
N VAL A 40 12.65 -0.75 26.96
CA VAL A 40 13.64 0.30 27.11
C VAL A 40 12.93 1.52 27.70
N ASP A 41 13.43 2.04 28.83
CA ASP A 41 12.93 3.23 29.52
C ASP A 41 13.03 4.47 28.61
N GLY A 42 12.05 4.61 27.71
CA GLY A 42 11.81 5.84 26.98
C GLY A 42 11.18 6.82 27.94
N TYR A 43 11.97 7.77 28.44
CA TYR A 43 11.48 8.92 29.18
C TYR A 43 10.30 9.57 28.43
N ASP A 44 9.17 9.72 29.13
CA ASP A 44 7.97 10.42 28.67
C ASP A 44 8.28 11.91 28.46
N SER A 45 8.63 12.32 27.24
CA SER A 45 8.52 13.72 26.81
C SER A 45 8.69 13.87 25.30
N PHE A 46 7.84 13.22 24.51
CA PHE A 46 7.55 13.73 23.18
C PHE A 46 6.04 13.66 22.94
N GLU A 47 5.40 14.83 22.89
CA GLU A 47 4.15 14.98 22.17
C GLU A 47 4.38 14.40 20.78
N SER A 48 3.86 13.20 20.54
CA SER A 48 3.93 12.57 19.25
C SER A 48 3.04 13.38 18.32
N SER A 49 3.62 14.39 17.66
CA SER A 49 2.99 15.00 16.50
C SER A 49 2.65 13.84 15.56
N ASN A 50 1.37 13.67 15.29
CA ASN A 50 0.75 12.49 14.67
C ASN A 50 1.08 12.41 13.17
N GLU A 51 2.32 12.71 12.79
CA GLU A 51 2.80 12.66 11.44
C GLU A 51 3.31 11.24 11.15
N ARG A 52 2.56 10.52 10.32
CA ARG A 52 2.94 9.20 9.81
C ARG A 52 4.37 9.25 9.25
N ARG A 53 5.23 8.32 9.68
CA ARG A 53 6.54 8.06 9.06
C ARG A 53 6.35 7.92 7.53
N GLY A 54 7.16 8.63 6.75
CA GLY A 54 7.08 8.64 5.29
C GLY A 54 6.29 9.80 4.65
N LYS A 55 5.78 10.75 5.45
CA LYS A 55 5.12 11.97 4.92
C LYS A 55 6.09 12.98 4.32
N TYR A 56 7.36 12.95 4.70
CA TYR A 56 8.40 13.85 4.20
C TYR A 56 9.77 13.16 4.11
N MET A 57 10.59 13.60 3.16
CA MET A 57 12.02 13.31 3.06
C MET A 57 12.78 14.55 3.52
N VAL A 58 13.79 14.37 4.37
CA VAL A 58 14.71 15.46 4.71
C VAL A 58 15.82 15.45 3.68
N ASP A 59 15.97 16.56 2.95
CA ASP A 59 17.11 16.74 2.04
C ASP A 59 18.40 16.84 2.84
N LYS A 60 19.37 15.96 2.57
CA LYS A 60 20.64 15.88 3.30
C LYS A 60 21.51 17.12 3.09
N ASN A 61 21.32 17.83 1.98
CA ASN A 61 22.16 18.98 1.63
C ASN A 61 21.63 20.29 2.21
N THR A 62 20.30 20.44 2.32
CA THR A 62 19.65 21.69 2.74
C THR A 62 18.94 21.59 4.09
N GLY A 63 18.80 20.38 4.66
CA GLY A 63 18.04 20.13 5.88
C GLY A 63 16.53 20.36 5.73
N LYS A 64 16.04 20.67 4.52
CA LYS A 64 14.63 20.99 4.29
C LYS A 64 13.77 19.73 4.27
N LYS A 65 12.61 19.79 4.94
CA LYS A 65 11.58 18.75 4.89
C LYS A 65 10.80 18.88 3.58
N ILE A 66 11.01 17.95 2.66
CA ILE A 66 10.26 17.82 1.41
C ILE A 66 9.08 16.89 1.67
N LEU A 67 7.86 17.42 1.64
CA LEU A 67 6.65 16.59 1.74
C LEU A 67 6.64 15.59 0.56
N LEU A 68 6.59 14.30 0.89
CA LEU A 68 6.48 13.19 -0.07
C LEU A 68 5.04 13.02 -0.58
N GLY A 69 4.08 13.73 0.02
CA GLY A 69 2.72 13.80 -0.49
C GLY A 69 2.68 14.51 -1.84
N GLY A 70 2.18 13.82 -2.87
CA GLY A 70 1.88 14.44 -4.16
C GLY A 70 0.70 15.41 -4.04
N LYS A 71 0.74 16.51 -4.79
CA LYS A 71 -0.45 17.36 -5.01
C LYS A 71 -1.35 16.68 -6.04
N VAL A 72 -2.65 16.63 -5.76
CA VAL A 72 -3.65 16.12 -6.72
C VAL A 72 -4.07 17.28 -7.63
N LEU A 73 -4.02 17.05 -8.94
CA LEU A 73 -4.56 17.96 -9.94
C LEU A 73 -5.80 17.32 -10.55
N GLU A 74 -6.95 17.97 -10.40
CA GLU A 74 -8.20 17.57 -11.03
C GLU A 74 -8.38 18.39 -12.32
N VAL A 75 -8.62 17.70 -13.43
CA VAL A 75 -8.85 18.32 -14.73
C VAL A 75 -10.23 17.90 -15.21
N PRO A 76 -11.22 18.80 -15.25
CA PRO A 76 -12.52 18.49 -15.84
C PRO A 76 -12.35 18.28 -17.34
N LEU A 77 -12.87 17.17 -17.85
CA LEU A 77 -12.80 16.80 -19.27
C LEU A 77 -14.20 16.52 -19.79
N ASN A 78 -14.43 16.85 -21.05
CA ASN A 78 -15.63 16.36 -21.72
C ASN A 78 -15.47 14.89 -22.13
N ALA A 79 -16.58 14.23 -22.47
CA ALA A 79 -16.58 12.81 -22.82
C ALA A 79 -15.71 12.51 -24.06
N SER A 80 -15.69 13.39 -25.06
CA SER A 80 -14.91 13.23 -26.28
C SER A 80 -13.39 13.30 -26.05
N GLU A 81 -12.94 14.24 -25.22
CA GLU A 81 -11.53 14.42 -24.83
C GLU A 81 -11.07 13.21 -24.03
N PHE A 82 -11.89 12.76 -23.08
CA PHE A 82 -11.56 11.60 -22.26
C PHE A 82 -11.39 10.32 -23.11
N GLU A 83 -12.27 10.08 -24.08
CA GLU A 83 -12.16 8.93 -24.97
C GLU A 83 -10.93 9.03 -25.90
N LEU A 84 -10.59 10.22 -26.37
CA LEU A 84 -9.36 10.43 -27.15
C LEU A 84 -8.11 10.14 -26.32
N LEU A 85 -8.03 10.69 -25.10
CA LEU A 85 -6.92 10.45 -24.18
C LEU A 85 -6.81 8.97 -23.79
N LYS A 86 -7.94 8.29 -23.62
CA LYS A 86 -7.99 6.85 -23.32
C LYS A 86 -7.46 6.00 -24.47
N LYS A 87 -7.80 6.33 -25.72
CA LYS A 87 -7.24 5.66 -26.92
C LYS A 87 -5.73 5.90 -27.02
N ALA A 88 -5.29 7.15 -26.84
CA ALA A 88 -3.87 7.49 -26.90
C ALA A 88 -3.06 6.79 -25.80
N ALA A 89 -3.60 6.76 -24.57
CA ALA A 89 -3.02 6.03 -23.44
C ALA A 89 -2.90 4.54 -23.73
N LYS A 90 -3.96 3.91 -24.27
CA LYS A 90 -3.94 2.49 -24.69
C LYS A 90 -2.85 2.22 -25.73
N ASN A 91 -2.69 3.10 -26.73
CA ASN A 91 -1.66 2.95 -27.75
C ASN A 91 -0.24 3.09 -27.18
N SER A 92 -0.06 3.89 -26.14
CA SER A 92 1.22 4.03 -25.43
C SER A 92 1.50 2.94 -24.39
N GLY A 93 0.54 2.04 -24.13
CA GLY A 93 0.64 1.03 -23.08
C GLY A 93 0.61 1.59 -21.65
N LEU A 94 0.15 2.83 -21.47
CA LEU A 94 0.13 3.51 -20.17
C LEU A 94 -1.30 3.67 -19.63
N PRO A 95 -1.50 3.66 -18.31
CA PRO A 95 -2.74 4.15 -17.70
C PRO A 95 -3.02 5.60 -18.09
N VAL A 96 -4.29 5.98 -18.25
CA VAL A 96 -4.71 7.32 -18.72
C VAL A 96 -4.08 8.44 -17.90
N ALA A 97 -4.13 8.35 -16.57
CA ALA A 97 -3.55 9.35 -15.68
C ALA A 97 -2.01 9.47 -15.87
N THR A 98 -1.32 8.34 -16.02
CA THR A 98 0.12 8.30 -16.26
C THR A 98 0.48 8.91 -17.62
N TYR A 99 -0.30 8.59 -18.65
CA TYR A 99 -0.14 9.15 -19.99
C TYR A 99 -0.32 10.67 -19.99
N VAL A 100 -1.38 11.19 -19.36
CA VAL A 100 -1.60 12.64 -19.27
C VAL A 100 -0.46 13.30 -18.51
N ARG A 101 -0.05 12.73 -17.37
CA ARG A 101 1.05 13.26 -16.55
C ARG A 101 2.37 13.30 -17.31
N SER A 102 2.74 12.21 -17.99
CA SER A 102 4.02 12.14 -18.70
C SER A 102 4.07 13.13 -19.86
N ASN A 103 3.00 13.22 -20.65
CA ASN A 103 2.93 14.17 -21.77
C ASN A 103 2.89 15.62 -21.29
N ALA A 104 2.15 15.93 -20.22
CA ALA A 104 2.14 17.28 -19.64
C ALA A 104 3.53 17.71 -19.16
N LEU A 105 4.27 16.81 -18.49
CA LEU A 105 5.65 17.09 -18.06
C LEU A 105 6.60 17.25 -19.24
N LEU A 106 6.47 16.42 -20.27
CA LEU A 106 7.27 16.52 -21.51
C LEU A 106 7.04 17.87 -22.20
N SER A 107 5.78 18.30 -22.32
CA SER A 107 5.43 19.60 -22.89
C SER A 107 5.97 20.75 -22.05
N ALA A 108 5.86 20.68 -20.72
CA ALA A 108 6.41 21.69 -19.83
C ALA A 108 7.94 21.79 -19.92
N LYS A 109 8.63 20.65 -19.94
CA LYS A 109 10.09 20.58 -20.14
C LYS A 109 10.53 21.23 -21.45
N LYS A 110 9.84 20.93 -22.55
CA LYS A 110 10.09 21.55 -23.86
C LYS A 110 9.89 23.06 -23.84
N LEU A 111 8.82 23.55 -23.19
CA LEU A 111 8.56 24.99 -23.08
C LEU A 111 9.58 25.73 -22.22
N LEU A 112 10.16 25.04 -21.23
CA LEU A 112 11.12 25.62 -20.29
C LEU A 112 12.58 25.35 -20.68
N ASN A 113 12.84 24.65 -21.79
CA ASN A 113 14.17 24.19 -22.20
C ASN A 113 14.92 23.42 -21.09
N ILE A 114 14.20 22.50 -20.44
CA ILE A 114 14.74 21.62 -19.38
C ILE A 114 14.80 20.20 -19.94
N ASP A 115 16.00 19.64 -20.03
CA ASP A 115 16.24 18.27 -20.51
C ASP A 115 15.71 17.18 -19.54
#